data_AF-A0A132GJN5-F1
#
_entry.id   AF-A0A132GJN5-F1
#
_cell.length_a   1.000
_cell.length_b   1.000
_cell.length_c   1.000
_cell.angle_alpha   90.00
_cell.angle_beta   90.00
_cell.angle_gamma   90.00
#
_symmetry.space_group_name_H-M   'P 1'
#
loop_
_entity.id
_entity.type
_entity.pdbx_description
1 polymer ?
#
loop_
_entity_poly.entity_id
_entity_poly.type
_entity_poly.pdbx_seq_one_letter_code
_entity_poly.pdbx_strand_id
1 'polypeptide(L)' 'KYDSYIQKEYELADKLNRLENIKLPIDFDYHTIQSLSYECREKLNRYKPETLGQASRISGISPADINVLAIFLGR' A
#
# COMPACT_ATOMS: atom_id res chain seq x y z
N LYS A 1 21.74 -14.91 -16.81
CA LYS A 1 21.84 -15.14 -15.33
C LYS A 1 21.46 -13.89 -14.51
N TYR A 2 21.18 -12.76 -15.16
CA TYR A 2 20.63 -11.54 -14.53
C TYR A 2 19.17 -11.29 -14.94
N ASP A 3 18.70 -11.93 -16.00
CA ASP A 3 17.37 -11.76 -16.59
C ASP A 3 16.25 -12.05 -15.59
N SER A 4 16.43 -13.06 -14.73
CA SER A 4 15.48 -13.41 -13.66
C SER A 4 15.40 -12.37 -12.54
N TYR A 5 16.46 -11.58 -12.32
CA TYR A 5 16.44 -10.50 -11.33
C TYR A 5 15.80 -9.25 -11.95
N ILE A 6 16.15 -8.93 -13.20
CA ILE A 6 15.58 -7.82 -13.96
C ILE A 6 14.06 -8.01 -14.08
N GLN A 7 13.60 -9.23 -14.39
CA GLN A 7 12.17 -9.51 -14.51
C GLN A 7 11.41 -9.32 -13.19
N LYS A 8 12.01 -9.70 -12.05
CA LYS A 8 11.43 -9.45 -10.72
C LYS A 8 11.33 -7.96 -10.39
N GLU A 9 12.36 -7.20 -10.73
CA GLU A 9 12.35 -5.73 -10.55
C GLU A 9 11.27 -5.08 -11.42
N TYR A 10 11.10 -5.53 -12.66
CA TYR A 10 10.00 -5.06 -13.52
C TYR A 10 8.63 -5.40 -12.96
N GLU A 11 8.41 -6.63 -12.47
CA GLU A 11 7.15 -7.02 -11.85
C GLU A 11 6.84 -6.22 -10.59
N LEU A 12 7.86 -5.92 -9.78
CA LEU A 12 7.73 -5.06 -8.61
C LEU A 12 7.40 -3.63 -9.01
N ALA A 13 8.11 -3.07 -9.99
CA ALA A 13 7.86 -1.72 -10.50
C ALA A 13 6.46 -1.59 -11.11
N ASP A 14 5.99 -2.60 -11.86
CA ASP A 14 4.65 -2.61 -12.43
C ASP A 14 3.58 -2.66 -11.33
N LYS A 15 3.77 -3.51 -10.30
CA LYS A 15 2.89 -3.53 -9.13
C LYS A 15 2.82 -2.17 -8.46
N LEU A 16 3.96 -1.53 -8.18
CA LEU A 16 3.99 -0.21 -7.55
C LEU A 16 3.28 0.85 -8.41
N ASN A 17 3.51 0.85 -9.73
CA ASN A 17 2.82 1.75 -10.66
C ASN A 17 1.30 1.60 -10.62
N ARG A 18 0.79 0.37 -10.48
CA ARG A 18 -0.66 0.13 -10.35
C ARG A 18 -1.25 0.75 -9.08
N LEU A 19 -0.46 0.93 -8.02
CA LEU A 19 -0.89 1.51 -6.75
C LEU A 19 -0.92 3.03 -6.76
N GLU A 20 -0.08 3.69 -7.56
CA GLU A 20 0.08 5.16 -7.58
C GLU A 20 -1.24 5.91 -7.79
N ASN A 21 -2.13 5.36 -8.60
CA ASN A 21 -3.41 6.00 -8.97
C ASN A 21 -4.61 5.50 -8.16
N ILE A 22 -4.41 4.60 -7.20
CA ILE A 22 -5.50 4.08 -6.37
C ILE A 22 -5.78 5.07 -5.27
N LYS A 23 -6.89 5.79 -5.37
CA LYS A 23 -7.29 6.78 -4.39
C LYS A 23 -7.73 6.13 -3.09
N LEU A 24 -7.32 6.76 -2.01
CA LEU A 24 -7.77 6.46 -0.65
C LEU A 24 -8.77 7.54 -0.20
N PRO A 25 -9.78 7.20 0.61
CA PRO A 25 -10.68 8.21 1.14
C PRO A 25 -9.96 9.02 2.23
N ILE A 26 -9.98 10.35 2.07
CA ILE A 26 -9.25 11.31 2.93
C ILE A 26 -9.72 11.24 4.40
N ASP A 27 -11.03 11.07 4.62
CA ASP A 27 -11.63 11.06 5.96
C ASP A 27 -11.92 9.65 6.49
N PHE A 28 -11.30 8.62 5.91
CA PHE A 28 -11.49 7.25 6.36
C PHE A 28 -10.73 6.99 7.68
N ASP A 29 -11.38 6.37 8.65
CA ASP A 29 -10.72 5.87 9.86
C ASP A 29 -10.16 4.47 9.62
N TYR A 30 -8.84 4.38 9.43
CA TYR A 30 -8.13 3.12 9.21
C TYR A 30 -8.11 2.21 10.45
N HIS A 31 -8.51 2.68 11.65
CA HIS A 31 -8.64 1.83 12.83
C HIS A 31 -9.74 0.78 12.67
N THR A 32 -10.70 1.05 11.78
CA THR A 32 -11.81 0.14 11.48
C THR A 32 -11.35 -1.13 10.74
N ILE A 33 -10.19 -1.12 10.07
CA ILE A 33 -9.66 -2.26 9.32
C ILE A 33 -8.80 -3.13 10.23
N GLN A 34 -9.43 -4.07 10.95
CA GLN A 34 -8.74 -4.93 11.92
C GLN A 34 -7.63 -5.82 11.31
N SER A 35 -7.72 -6.11 10.00
CA SER A 35 -6.74 -6.91 9.26
C SER A 35 -5.43 -6.18 8.96
N LEU A 36 -5.36 -4.86 9.11
CA LEU A 36 -4.11 -4.11 9.02
C LEU A 36 -3.29 -4.25 10.30
N SER A 37 -1.98 -4.13 10.20
CA SER A 37 -1.13 -4.01 11.39
C SER A 37 -1.46 -2.74 12.18
N TYR A 38 -1.22 -2.76 13.50
CA TYR A 38 -1.42 -1.58 14.35
C TYR A 38 -0.60 -0.38 13.84
N GLU A 39 0.67 -0.61 13.50
CA GLU A 39 1.57 0.42 12.98
C GLU A 39 1.06 1.04 11.67
N CYS A 40 0.52 0.21 10.75
CA CYS A 40 -0.08 0.69 9.53
C CYS A 40 -1.29 1.60 9.81
N ARG A 41 -2.23 1.16 10.67
CA ARG A 41 -3.43 1.96 11.00
C ARG A 41 -3.09 3.31 11.61
N GLU A 42 -2.15 3.34 12.55
CA GLU A 42 -1.68 4.57 13.19
C GLU A 42 -1.09 5.53 12.16
N LYS A 43 -0.23 5.01 11.27
CA LYS A 43 0.44 5.82 10.25
C LYS A 43 -0.53 6.32 9.19
N LEU A 44 -1.43 5.48 8.69
CA LEU A 44 -2.44 5.89 7.70
C LEU A 44 -3.40 6.93 8.28
N ASN A 45 -3.82 6.78 9.54
CA ASN A 45 -4.65 7.78 10.19
C ASN A 45 -3.92 9.09 10.49
N ARG A 46 -2.62 9.04 10.78
CA ARG A 46 -1.80 10.22 11.01
C ARG A 46 -1.45 10.99 9.73
N TYR A 47 -1.01 10.27 8.69
CA TYR A 47 -0.51 10.87 7.47
C TYR A 47 -1.58 11.09 6.40
N LYS A 48 -2.72 10.40 6.50
CA LYS A 48 -3.86 10.48 5.57
C LYS A 48 -3.42 10.54 4.09
N PRO A 49 -2.70 9.51 3.60
CA PRO A 49 -2.25 9.49 2.21
C PRO A 49 -3.44 9.52 1.24
N GLU A 50 -3.30 10.24 0.14
CA GLU A 50 -4.32 10.37 -0.91
C GLU A 50 -4.39 9.14 -1.80
N THR A 51 -3.29 8.38 -1.89
CA THR A 51 -3.19 7.19 -2.74
C THR A 51 -2.52 6.01 -2.05
N LEU A 52 -2.81 4.80 -2.54
CA LEU A 52 -2.21 3.57 -2.05
C LEU A 52 -0.70 3.53 -2.33
N GLY A 53 -0.24 4.11 -3.44
CA GLY A 53 1.19 4.27 -3.73
C GLY A 53 1.89 5.25 -2.78
N GLN A 54 1.20 6.30 -2.33
CA GLN A 54 1.72 7.15 -1.26
C GLN A 54 1.81 6.38 0.06
N ALA A 55 0.76 5.62 0.42
CA ALA A 55 0.76 4.78 1.61
C ALA A 55 1.93 3.77 1.62
N SER A 56 2.21 3.11 0.49
CA SER A 56 3.30 2.12 0.40
C SER A 56 4.70 2.69 0.60
N ARG A 57 4.88 4.00 0.46
CA ARG A 57 6.16 4.70 0.70
C ARG A 57 6.32 5.18 2.14
N ILE A 58 5.29 5.07 2.97
CA ILE A 58 5.39 5.44 4.38
C ILE A 58 6.24 4.39 5.09
N SER A 59 7.34 4.85 5.69
CA SER A 59 8.23 3.98 6.46
C SER A 59 7.45 3.20 7.52
N GLY A 60 7.73 1.89 7.63
CA GLY A 60 7.05 0.97 8.56
C GLY A 60 5.64 0.53 8.16
N ILE A 61 5.18 0.88 6.95
CA ILE A 61 4.05 0.18 6.33
C ILE A 61 4.61 -0.99 5.52
N SER A 62 4.10 -2.19 5.78
CA SER A 62 4.58 -3.40 5.12
C SER A 62 3.89 -3.64 3.77
N PRO A 63 4.52 -4.36 2.83
CA PRO A 63 3.85 -4.79 1.59
C PRO A 63 2.59 -5.63 1.84
N ALA A 64 2.53 -6.36 2.96
CA ALA A 64 1.35 -7.13 3.33
C ALA A 64 0.17 -6.23 3.69
N ASP A 65 0.40 -5.15 4.44
CA ASP A 65 -0.62 -4.16 4.78
C ASP A 65 -1.18 -3.48 3.53
N ILE A 66 -0.32 -3.15 2.57
CA ILE A 66 -0.73 -2.57 1.29
C ILE A 66 -1.61 -3.54 0.48
N ASN A 67 -1.29 -4.83 0.48
CA ASN A 67 -2.13 -5.84 -0.16
C ASN A 67 -3.49 -5.96 0.53
N VAL A 68 -3.53 -5.98 1.87
CA VAL A 68 -4.79 -6.01 2.63
C VAL A 68 -5.64 -4.78 2.31
N LEU A 69 -5.02 -3.60 2.25
CA LEU A 69 -5.71 -2.36 1.90
C LEU A 69 -6.20 -2.38 0.43
N ALA A 70 -5.43 -2.93 -0.51
CA ALA A 70 -5.85 -3.11 -1.90
C ALA A 70 -7.12 -3.99 -2.00
N ILE A 71 -7.11 -5.14 -1.31
CA ILE A 71 -8.25 -6.07 -1.26
C ILE A 71 -9.47 -5.39 -0.63
N PHE A 72 -9.28 -4.63 0.45
CA PHE A 72 -10.35 -3.88 1.10
C PHE A 72 -11.02 -2.86 0.15
N LEU A 73 -10.24 -2.26 -0.76
CA LEU A 73 -10.75 -1.34 -1.79
C LEU A 73 -11.39 -2.06 -2.99
N GLY A 74 -11.47 -3.40 -2.98
CA GLY A 74 -12.06 -4.21 -4.05
C GLY A 74 -11.12 -4.43 -5.24
N ARG A 75 -9.81 -4.51 -5.01
CA ARG A 75 -8.78 -4.81 -6.01
C ARG A 75 -8.14 -6.18 -5.82
#